data_AF-A0AB35NFR1-F1
#
_entry.id   AF-A0AB35NFR1-F1
#
_cell.length_a   1.000
_cell.length_b   1.000
_cell.length_c   1.000
_cell.angle_alpha   90.00
_cell.angle_beta   90.00
_cell.angle_gamma   90.00
#
_symmetry.space_group_name_H-M   'P 1'
#
loop_
_entity.id
_entity.type
_entity.pdbx_description
1 polymer ?
#
loop_
_entity_poly.entity_id
_entity_poly.type
_entity_poly.pdbx_seq_one_letter_code
_entity_poly.pdbx_strand_id
1 'polypeptide(L)'
;MMSKHYKVAVLAGDGIGPEVMAEAIKVLNVVAEKFQFSLSLTEALVGGAAIDATGEPLPAATLALCKNSDAILFGSVGGPKWTGLAPDSQPERGSLLPLRKTFDLFCNMRPGQIYPAFAELSPLHPRVSSLGMDVLCIRELTGGIYFGEKGRTAVDAYDVQRYSVPEIERIARVAFEAAGKRSKKVTSIDKANVLQTSILWRETVERVAQEYPDITLEHMYIDNAAMQLIRSPQQFDVMLCDNLFGDILSDEIAAIAGSLGLLPSASLNGSGFGLYEPAGGSAPDIAGKGIANPIAQILSVALMLRYSFAEETAAQAIEKAVQSCLEQHIVTRDINPKSTYGTAAVGAAIVATLRQENN
;
A
#
# COMPACT_ATOMS: atom_id res chain seq x y z
N MET A 1 15.57 26.45 16.16
CA MET A 1 15.41 24.98 16.05
C MET A 1 15.87 24.60 14.66
N MET A 2 16.74 23.59 14.50
CA MET A 2 17.10 23.11 13.17
C MET A 2 15.84 22.53 12.52
N SER A 3 15.50 22.99 11.31
CA SER A 3 14.41 22.39 10.52
C SER A 3 14.73 20.92 10.28
N LYS A 4 13.76 20.03 10.49
CA LYS A 4 13.94 18.60 10.24
C LYS A 4 14.31 18.38 8.77
N HIS A 5 15.18 17.42 8.49
CA HIS A 5 15.62 17.11 7.13
C HIS A 5 15.41 15.63 6.85
N TYR A 6 14.66 15.32 5.78
CA TYR A 6 14.34 13.95 5.39
C TYR A 6 14.88 13.62 4.00
N LYS A 7 15.44 12.42 3.85
CA LYS A 7 15.95 11.88 2.58
C LYS A 7 15.00 10.84 2.02
N VAL A 8 14.59 11.02 0.77
CA VAL A 8 13.67 10.11 0.09
C VAL A 8 14.32 9.56 -1.17
N ALA A 9 14.40 8.23 -1.28
CA ALA A 9 14.70 7.58 -2.54
C ALA A 9 13.42 7.54 -3.38
N VAL A 10 13.43 8.21 -4.53
CA VAL A 10 12.29 8.29 -5.45
C VAL A 10 12.49 7.27 -6.58
N LEU A 11 11.67 6.22 -6.57
CA LEU A 11 11.76 5.10 -7.50
C LEU A 11 10.48 5.04 -8.35
N ALA A 12 10.37 5.91 -9.36
CA ALA A 12 9.14 6.06 -10.14
C ALA A 12 8.78 4.82 -10.99
N GLY A 13 9.78 4.09 -11.47
CA GLY A 13 9.60 2.84 -12.22
C GLY A 13 9.01 3.03 -13.63
N ASP A 14 8.02 2.22 -13.97
CA ASP A 14 7.50 1.97 -15.31
C ASP A 14 6.06 2.46 -15.51
N GLY A 15 5.59 2.48 -16.76
CA GLY A 15 4.20 2.74 -17.11
C GLY A 15 3.72 4.12 -16.64
N ILE A 16 2.65 4.16 -15.85
CA ILE A 16 2.11 5.40 -15.28
C ILE A 16 2.95 5.95 -14.11
N GLY A 17 3.88 5.16 -13.57
CA GLY A 17 4.67 5.50 -12.38
C GLY A 17 5.31 6.89 -12.43
N PRO A 18 6.06 7.24 -13.50
CA PRO A 18 6.62 8.58 -13.67
C PRO A 18 5.57 9.71 -13.69
N GLU A 19 4.41 9.50 -14.31
CA GLU A 19 3.35 10.51 -14.40
C GLU A 19 2.74 10.83 -13.03
N VAL A 20 2.41 9.79 -12.25
CA VAL A 20 1.80 9.97 -10.92
C VAL A 20 2.82 10.42 -9.88
N MET A 21 4.08 10.00 -10.01
CA MET A 21 5.18 10.44 -9.15
C MET A 21 5.43 11.94 -9.27
N ALA A 22 5.36 12.49 -10.50
CA ALA A 22 5.51 13.92 -10.73
C ALA A 22 4.49 14.75 -9.93
N GLU A 23 3.24 14.30 -9.85
CA GLU A 23 2.20 14.97 -9.05
C GLU A 23 2.41 14.80 -7.55
N ALA A 24 2.84 13.62 -7.11
CA ALA A 24 3.17 13.36 -5.71
C ALA A 24 4.33 14.23 -5.19
N ILE A 25 5.39 14.42 -6.01
CA ILE A 25 6.50 15.32 -5.68
C ILE A 25 6.04 16.78 -5.55
N LYS A 26 5.11 17.24 -6.40
CA LYS A 26 4.54 18.59 -6.28
C LYS A 26 3.83 18.77 -4.95
N VAL A 27 2.98 17.81 -4.56
CA VAL A 27 2.29 17.83 -3.26
C VAL A 27 3.28 17.81 -2.11
N LEU A 28 4.25 16.90 -2.14
CA LEU A 28 5.27 16.75 -1.11
C LEU A 28 6.07 18.05 -0.89
N ASN A 29 6.48 18.73 -1.97
CA ASN A 29 7.18 20.02 -1.88
C ASN A 29 6.33 21.12 -1.24
N VAL A 30 5.05 21.21 -1.58
CA VAL A 30 4.12 22.20 -1.01
C VAL A 30 3.92 21.98 0.49
N VAL A 31 3.80 20.71 0.89
CA VAL A 31 3.65 20.33 2.30
C VAL A 31 4.95 20.59 3.08
N ALA A 32 6.11 20.29 2.50
CA ALA A 32 7.40 20.62 3.11
C ALA A 32 7.57 22.11 3.39
N GLU A 33 7.20 22.95 2.42
CA GLU A 33 7.18 24.41 2.58
C GLU A 33 6.20 24.85 3.68
N LYS A 34 4.95 24.35 3.63
CA LYS A 34 3.88 24.71 4.57
C LYS A 34 4.20 24.33 6.01
N PHE A 35 4.80 23.17 6.24
CA PHE A 35 5.09 22.63 7.57
C PHE A 35 6.56 22.81 7.99
N GLN A 36 7.36 23.55 7.21
CA GLN A 36 8.71 23.99 7.55
C GLN A 36 9.73 22.86 7.82
N PHE A 37 9.65 21.77 7.07
CA PHE A 37 10.68 20.74 7.00
C PHE A 37 11.37 20.75 5.64
N SER A 38 12.59 20.19 5.57
CA SER A 38 13.39 20.14 4.36
C SER A 38 13.50 18.71 3.83
N LEU A 39 13.67 18.59 2.51
CA LEU A 39 13.69 17.32 1.80
C LEU A 39 14.91 17.21 0.89
N SER A 40 15.49 16.01 0.83
CA SER A 40 16.38 15.58 -0.25
C SER A 40 15.69 14.47 -1.02
N LEU A 41 15.13 14.80 -2.20
CA LEU A 41 14.52 13.84 -3.10
C LEU A 41 15.57 13.41 -4.13
N THR A 42 15.97 12.14 -4.10
CA THR A 42 16.94 11.61 -5.06
C THR A 42 16.28 10.53 -5.90
N GLU A 43 16.23 10.74 -7.20
CA GLU A 43 15.65 9.80 -8.16
C GLU A 43 16.64 8.68 -8.52
N ALA A 44 16.13 7.46 -8.68
CA ALA A 44 16.92 6.34 -9.20
C ALA A 44 16.06 5.37 -10.02
N LEU A 45 16.73 4.59 -10.88
CA LEU A 45 16.10 3.62 -11.75
C LEU A 45 15.66 2.37 -10.97
N VAL A 46 14.49 1.83 -11.32
CA VAL A 46 13.98 0.55 -10.83
C VAL A 46 13.11 -0.11 -11.89
N GLY A 47 12.92 -1.43 -11.81
CA GLY A 47 12.01 -2.17 -12.67
C GLY A 47 12.49 -2.23 -14.12
N GLY A 48 11.56 -2.14 -15.06
CA GLY A 48 11.81 -2.20 -16.50
C GLY A 48 12.73 -1.07 -16.99
N ALA A 49 12.58 0.14 -16.47
CA ALA A 49 13.46 1.27 -16.74
C ALA A 49 14.92 0.98 -16.33
N ALA A 50 15.12 0.26 -15.21
CA ALA A 50 16.45 -0.18 -14.80
C ALA A 50 16.98 -1.32 -15.67
N ILE A 51 16.13 -2.28 -16.05
CA ILE A 51 16.51 -3.37 -16.98
C ILE A 51 17.00 -2.78 -18.30
N ASP A 52 16.25 -1.82 -18.86
CA ASP A 52 16.59 -1.20 -20.14
C ASP A 52 17.94 -0.45 -20.10
N ALA A 53 18.26 0.19 -18.97
CA ALA A 53 19.47 0.99 -18.83
C ALA A 53 20.69 0.20 -18.35
N THR A 54 20.49 -0.84 -17.54
CA THR A 54 21.57 -1.51 -16.79
C THR A 54 21.57 -3.03 -16.92
N GLY A 55 20.50 -3.63 -17.45
CA GLY A 55 20.31 -5.08 -17.52
C GLY A 55 19.70 -5.71 -16.26
N GLU A 56 19.53 -4.94 -15.17
CA GLU A 56 19.02 -5.44 -13.89
C GLU A 56 17.78 -4.64 -13.41
N PRO A 57 16.77 -5.30 -12.82
CA PRO A 57 15.57 -4.62 -12.30
C PRO A 57 15.82 -3.81 -11.02
N LEU A 58 16.89 -4.12 -10.27
CA LEU A 58 17.30 -3.39 -9.08
C LEU A 58 18.82 -3.19 -9.05
N PRO A 59 19.32 -2.10 -9.67
CA PRO A 59 20.75 -1.83 -9.72
C PRO A 59 21.36 -1.63 -8.33
N ALA A 60 22.62 -2.04 -8.15
CA ALA A 60 23.33 -1.87 -6.88
C ALA A 60 23.39 -0.40 -6.40
N ALA A 61 23.49 0.56 -7.34
CA ALA A 61 23.45 1.99 -7.05
C ALA A 61 22.09 2.44 -6.48
N THR A 62 20.98 1.92 -7.02
CA THR A 62 19.62 2.17 -6.51
C THR A 62 19.47 1.62 -5.09
N LEU A 63 19.96 0.41 -4.84
CA LEU A 63 19.91 -0.17 -3.49
C LEU A 63 20.77 0.62 -2.50
N ALA A 64 21.95 1.08 -2.91
CA ALA A 64 22.82 1.94 -2.10
C ALA A 64 22.15 3.28 -1.77
N LEU A 65 21.43 3.88 -2.72
CA LEU A 65 20.62 5.07 -2.46
C LEU A 65 19.55 4.79 -1.40
N CYS A 66 18.78 3.71 -1.56
CA CYS A 66 17.72 3.35 -0.61
C CYS A 66 18.25 3.17 0.81
N LYS A 67 19.44 2.56 0.97
CA LYS A 67 20.12 2.41 2.27
C LYS A 67 20.56 3.73 2.92
N ASN A 68 20.72 4.79 2.13
CA ASN A 68 21.12 6.12 2.59
C ASN A 68 19.94 7.10 2.71
N SER A 69 18.71 6.61 2.51
CA SER A 69 17.47 7.37 2.63
C SER A 69 16.71 6.99 3.90
N ASP A 70 15.81 7.87 4.33
CA ASP A 70 14.93 7.65 5.48
C ASP A 70 13.64 6.91 5.07
N ALA A 71 13.26 6.99 3.79
CA ALA A 71 12.15 6.25 3.19
C ALA A 71 12.32 6.07 1.67
N ILE A 72 11.53 5.17 1.09
CA ILE A 72 11.39 4.96 -0.36
C ILE A 72 9.99 5.40 -0.79
N LEU A 73 9.91 6.36 -1.72
CA LEU A 73 8.67 6.67 -2.43
C LEU A 73 8.71 5.98 -3.79
N PHE A 74 7.87 4.96 -3.94
CA PHE A 74 7.89 4.03 -5.06
C PHE A 74 6.66 4.24 -5.95
N GLY A 75 6.87 4.17 -7.27
CA GLY A 75 5.83 4.29 -8.26
C GLY A 75 5.20 2.94 -8.57
N SER A 76 5.41 2.45 -9.79
CA SER A 76 4.96 1.11 -10.20
C SER A 76 5.99 0.50 -11.12
N VAL A 77 6.04 -0.83 -11.24
CA VAL A 77 7.00 -1.52 -12.10
C VAL A 77 6.32 -2.60 -12.94
N GLY A 78 6.92 -2.93 -14.07
CA GLY A 78 6.43 -3.96 -14.97
C GLY A 78 5.71 -3.44 -16.21
N GLY A 79 5.47 -4.35 -17.13
CA GLY A 79 4.80 -4.08 -18.40
C GLY A 79 5.03 -5.19 -19.42
N PRO A 80 4.26 -5.21 -20.53
CA PRO A 80 4.28 -6.30 -21.50
C PRO A 80 5.66 -6.57 -22.12
N LYS A 81 6.53 -5.56 -22.14
CA LYS A 81 7.90 -5.65 -22.68
C LYS A 81 8.77 -6.68 -21.94
N TRP A 82 8.54 -6.89 -20.64
CA TRP A 82 9.44 -7.69 -19.79
C TRP A 82 8.81 -9.01 -19.28
N THR A 83 7.58 -9.33 -19.69
CA THR A 83 6.87 -10.55 -19.23
C THR A 83 7.50 -11.86 -19.71
N GLY A 84 8.28 -11.82 -20.79
CA GLY A 84 9.02 -12.98 -21.32
C GLY A 84 10.33 -13.30 -20.59
N LEU A 85 10.76 -12.47 -19.64
CA LEU A 85 11.99 -12.70 -18.88
C LEU A 85 11.81 -13.83 -17.85
N ALA A 86 12.93 -14.44 -17.45
CA ALA A 86 12.95 -15.36 -16.32
C ALA A 86 12.35 -14.69 -15.07
N PRO A 87 11.62 -15.43 -14.20
CA PRO A 87 10.84 -14.81 -13.13
C PRO A 87 11.63 -13.87 -12.20
N ASP A 88 12.88 -14.20 -11.88
CA ASP A 88 13.73 -13.39 -11.00
C ASP A 88 14.31 -12.15 -11.69
N SER A 89 14.26 -12.12 -13.03
CA SER A 89 14.65 -10.98 -13.86
C SER A 89 13.47 -10.10 -14.27
N GLN A 90 12.23 -10.48 -13.95
CA GLN A 90 11.06 -9.66 -14.22
C GLN A 90 11.03 -8.44 -13.28
N PRO A 91 10.57 -7.26 -13.75
CA PRO A 91 10.60 -6.01 -12.99
C PRO A 91 10.05 -6.14 -11.56
N GLU A 92 8.81 -6.60 -11.41
CA GLU A 92 8.12 -6.65 -10.12
C GLU A 92 8.81 -7.59 -9.12
N ARG A 93 9.07 -8.84 -9.54
CA ARG A 93 9.73 -9.84 -8.70
C ARG A 93 11.17 -9.47 -8.38
N GLY A 94 11.91 -8.97 -9.37
CA GLY A 94 13.32 -8.64 -9.27
C GLY A 94 13.60 -7.31 -8.54
N SER A 95 12.60 -6.47 -8.30
CA SER A 95 12.77 -5.22 -7.53
C SER A 95 12.08 -5.26 -6.16
N LEU A 96 10.78 -5.53 -6.09
CA LEU A 96 10.01 -5.37 -4.84
C LEU A 96 10.38 -6.43 -3.79
N LEU A 97 10.53 -7.70 -4.18
CA LEU A 97 10.88 -8.74 -3.21
C LEU A 97 12.28 -8.54 -2.61
N PRO A 98 13.33 -8.21 -3.39
CA PRO A 98 14.63 -7.89 -2.83
C PRO A 98 14.62 -6.65 -1.93
N LEU A 99 13.88 -5.60 -2.28
CA LEU A 99 13.74 -4.41 -1.42
C LEU A 99 13.08 -4.77 -0.08
N ARG A 100 11.93 -5.45 -0.12
CA ARG A 100 11.20 -5.87 1.09
C ARG A 100 12.07 -6.74 2.00
N LYS A 101 12.79 -7.70 1.42
CA LYS A 101 13.73 -8.55 2.15
C LYS A 101 14.92 -7.78 2.73
N THR A 102 15.54 -6.89 1.94
CA THR A 102 16.75 -6.16 2.35
C THR A 102 16.49 -5.22 3.52
N PHE A 103 15.31 -4.60 3.56
CA PHE A 103 14.94 -3.63 4.59
C PHE A 103 14.04 -4.22 5.70
N ASP A 104 13.80 -5.53 5.69
CA ASP A 104 12.89 -6.24 6.60
C ASP A 104 11.51 -5.56 6.67
N LEU A 105 10.95 -5.20 5.50
CA LEU A 105 9.63 -4.56 5.38
C LEU A 105 8.52 -5.61 5.60
N PHE A 106 8.41 -6.13 6.82
CA PHE A 106 7.53 -7.25 7.15
C PHE A 106 6.04 -6.88 7.22
N CYS A 107 5.71 -5.60 7.39
CA CYS A 107 4.33 -5.15 7.57
C CYS A 107 3.84 -4.37 6.37
N ASN A 108 2.88 -4.91 5.62
CA ASN A 108 2.13 -4.15 4.63
C ASN A 108 0.83 -3.61 5.24
N MET A 109 0.61 -2.30 5.10
CA MET A 109 -0.61 -1.60 5.49
C MET A 109 -1.33 -1.11 4.23
N ARG A 110 -2.57 -1.55 4.05
CA ARG A 110 -3.46 -1.12 2.95
C ARG A 110 -4.81 -0.66 3.51
N PRO A 111 -5.04 0.65 3.65
CA PRO A 111 -6.36 1.16 3.97
C PRO A 111 -7.30 0.98 2.77
N GLY A 112 -8.53 0.58 3.02
CA GLY A 112 -9.60 0.48 2.04
C GLY A 112 -10.85 1.18 2.54
N GLN A 113 -11.37 2.12 1.76
CA GLN A 113 -12.51 2.92 2.15
C GLN A 113 -13.57 2.95 1.05
N ILE A 114 -14.82 2.66 1.42
CA ILE A 114 -15.99 3.08 0.64
C ILE A 114 -16.50 4.34 1.32
N TYR A 115 -16.26 5.48 0.69
CA TYR A 115 -16.83 6.75 1.14
C TYR A 115 -18.33 6.75 0.84
N PRO A 116 -19.21 7.01 1.82
CA PRO A 116 -20.66 7.04 1.57
C PRO A 116 -21.07 8.02 0.45
N ALA A 117 -20.32 9.12 0.28
CA ALA A 117 -20.53 10.10 -0.78
C ALA A 117 -20.17 9.59 -2.20
N PHE A 118 -19.43 8.48 -2.28
CA PHE A 118 -19.00 7.83 -3.52
C PHE A 118 -19.33 6.33 -3.51
N ALA A 119 -20.36 5.94 -2.74
CA ALA A 119 -20.77 4.55 -2.60
C ALA A 119 -21.18 3.91 -3.94
N GLU A 120 -21.56 4.73 -4.93
CA GLU A 120 -21.88 4.33 -6.29
C GLU A 120 -20.67 3.90 -7.12
N LEU A 121 -19.45 4.22 -6.70
CA LEU A 121 -18.22 3.72 -7.35
C LEU A 121 -17.98 2.25 -7.02
N SER A 122 -18.43 1.83 -5.83
CA SER A 122 -18.30 0.44 -5.41
C SER A 122 -19.10 -0.47 -6.35
N PRO A 123 -18.54 -1.62 -6.79
CA PRO A 123 -19.29 -2.61 -7.55
C PRO A 123 -20.34 -3.35 -6.69
N LEU A 124 -20.35 -3.13 -5.36
CA LEU A 124 -21.31 -3.75 -4.47
C LEU A 124 -22.72 -3.20 -4.69
N HIS A 125 -23.72 -4.00 -4.32
CA HIS A 125 -25.12 -3.56 -4.36
C HIS A 125 -25.28 -2.29 -3.49
N PRO A 126 -26.02 -1.24 -3.92
CA PRO A 126 -26.15 0.02 -3.19
C PRO A 126 -26.52 -0.11 -1.69
N ARG A 127 -27.44 -1.03 -1.35
CA ARG A 127 -27.78 -1.40 0.05
C ARG A 127 -26.59 -1.80 0.93
N VAL A 128 -25.48 -2.25 0.35
CA VAL A 128 -24.24 -2.60 1.05
C VAL A 128 -23.24 -1.45 0.96
N SER A 129 -22.95 -0.94 -0.24
CA SER A 129 -21.95 0.12 -0.41
C SER A 129 -22.33 1.42 0.32
N SER A 130 -23.63 1.73 0.46
CA SER A 130 -24.09 2.91 1.19
C SER A 130 -23.82 2.85 2.70
N LEU A 131 -23.53 1.66 3.25
CA LEU A 131 -23.11 1.50 4.65
C LEU A 131 -21.66 1.95 4.87
N GLY A 132 -20.91 2.17 3.78
CA GLY A 132 -19.49 2.48 3.80
C GLY A 132 -18.63 1.28 4.15
N MET A 133 -17.33 1.53 4.18
CA MET A 133 -16.29 0.62 4.66
C MET A 133 -15.12 1.49 5.07
N ASP A 134 -14.48 1.20 6.20
CA ASP A 134 -13.19 1.78 6.59
C ASP A 134 -12.39 0.66 7.24
N VAL A 135 -11.61 -0.05 6.42
CA VAL A 135 -10.85 -1.22 6.83
C VAL A 135 -9.36 -0.96 6.62
N LEU A 136 -8.55 -1.45 7.55
CA LEU A 136 -7.11 -1.50 7.42
C LEU A 136 -6.67 -2.96 7.30
N CYS A 137 -6.23 -3.35 6.11
CA CYS A 137 -5.60 -4.66 5.91
C CYS A 137 -4.13 -4.57 6.35
N ILE A 138 -3.78 -5.39 7.35
CA ILE A 138 -2.42 -5.61 7.82
C ILE A 138 -1.97 -6.98 7.33
N ARG A 139 -1.01 -6.97 6.41
CA ARG A 139 -0.49 -8.18 5.76
C ARG A 139 0.97 -8.39 6.17
N GLU A 140 1.28 -9.59 6.64
CA GLU A 140 2.68 -10.02 6.77
C GLU A 140 3.32 -10.15 5.37
N LEU A 141 4.52 -9.63 5.16
CA LEU A 141 5.05 -9.41 3.81
C LEU A 141 6.37 -10.15 3.50
N THR A 142 6.97 -10.81 4.48
CA THR A 142 8.33 -11.39 4.40
C THR A 142 8.42 -12.88 4.70
N GLY A 143 7.32 -13.51 5.12
CA GLY A 143 7.23 -14.94 5.41
C GLY A 143 6.20 -15.67 4.54
N GLY A 144 5.87 -16.89 4.95
CA GLY A 144 4.88 -17.73 4.26
C GLY A 144 5.35 -18.31 2.93
N ILE A 145 4.37 -18.75 2.13
CA ILE A 145 4.51 -19.54 0.90
C ILE A 145 5.25 -18.78 -0.20
N TYR A 146 5.40 -17.47 -0.07
CA TYR A 146 6.13 -16.66 -1.03
C TYR A 146 7.65 -16.83 -0.88
N PHE A 147 8.12 -17.04 0.34
CA PHE A 147 9.54 -17.15 0.69
C PHE A 147 9.96 -18.53 1.18
N GLY A 148 9.01 -19.44 1.41
CA GLY A 148 9.29 -20.84 1.75
C GLY A 148 10.01 -21.60 0.64
N GLU A 149 10.44 -22.82 0.96
CA GLU A 149 11.08 -23.72 -0.02
C GLU A 149 10.12 -24.01 -1.17
N LYS A 150 10.66 -24.05 -2.40
CA LYS A 150 9.90 -24.27 -3.63
C LYS A 150 10.66 -25.21 -4.53
N GLY A 151 9.92 -26.05 -5.25
CA GLY A 151 10.50 -26.95 -6.24
C GLY A 151 9.52 -27.31 -7.32
N ARG A 152 10.03 -27.59 -8.52
CA ARG A 152 9.23 -28.05 -9.66
C ARG A 152 10.02 -29.07 -10.47
N THR A 153 9.35 -30.16 -10.82
CA THR A 153 9.80 -31.17 -11.78
C THR A 153 8.86 -31.19 -12.99
N ALA A 154 9.04 -32.15 -13.90
CA ALA A 154 8.13 -32.33 -15.05
C ALA A 154 6.73 -32.80 -14.65
N VAL A 155 6.57 -33.43 -13.47
CA VAL A 155 5.33 -34.10 -13.05
C VAL A 155 4.82 -33.66 -11.67
N ASP A 156 5.57 -32.79 -10.98
CA ASP A 156 5.28 -32.38 -9.61
C ASP A 156 5.79 -30.97 -9.33
N ALA A 157 5.16 -30.26 -8.40
CA ALA A 157 5.60 -28.95 -7.92
C ALA A 157 5.11 -28.71 -6.49
N TYR A 158 5.86 -27.93 -5.72
CA TYR A 158 5.49 -27.58 -4.36
C TYR A 158 5.96 -26.18 -3.98
N ASP A 159 5.22 -25.59 -3.04
CA ASP A 159 5.56 -24.36 -2.33
C ASP A 159 5.23 -24.55 -0.84
N VAL A 160 6.16 -24.26 0.06
CA VAL A 160 5.99 -24.50 1.50
C VAL A 160 5.49 -23.25 2.22
N GLN A 161 4.28 -23.30 2.77
CA GLN A 161 3.78 -22.31 3.74
C GLN A 161 4.45 -22.54 5.10
N ARG A 162 5.31 -21.60 5.53
CA ARG A 162 5.99 -21.66 6.83
C ARG A 162 5.99 -20.31 7.52
N TYR A 163 5.69 -20.33 8.82
CA TYR A 163 5.80 -19.19 9.72
C TYR A 163 6.46 -19.60 11.02
N SER A 164 7.18 -18.67 11.63
CA SER A 164 7.73 -18.73 12.97
C SER A 164 6.94 -17.84 13.92
N VAL A 165 6.99 -18.14 15.22
CA VAL A 165 6.35 -17.32 16.25
C VAL A 165 6.80 -15.85 16.19
N PRO A 166 8.10 -15.51 16.08
CA PRO A 166 8.52 -14.11 16.00
C PRO A 166 7.96 -13.34 14.80
N GLU A 167 7.79 -13.99 13.64
CA GLU A 167 7.17 -13.37 12.46
C GLU A 167 5.71 -13.03 12.71
N ILE A 168 4.96 -13.91 13.37
CA ILE A 168 3.55 -13.71 13.68
C ILE A 168 3.40 -12.66 14.80
N GLU A 169 4.24 -12.71 15.84
CA GLU A 169 4.19 -11.75 16.95
C GLU A 169 4.38 -10.32 16.48
N ARG A 170 5.40 -10.05 15.65
CA ARG A 170 5.70 -8.69 15.21
C ARG A 170 4.56 -8.07 14.39
N ILE A 171 3.93 -8.86 13.50
CA ILE A 171 2.82 -8.35 12.68
C ILE A 171 1.52 -8.23 13.49
N ALA A 172 1.28 -9.14 14.44
CA ALA A 172 0.14 -9.08 15.33
C ALA A 172 0.17 -7.81 16.20
N ARG A 173 1.32 -7.49 16.81
CA ARG A 173 1.49 -6.25 17.59
C ARG A 173 1.15 -5.01 16.78
N VAL A 174 1.63 -4.94 15.54
CA VAL A 174 1.32 -3.82 14.63
C VAL A 174 -0.19 -3.73 14.37
N ALA A 175 -0.88 -4.84 14.16
CA ALA A 175 -2.33 -4.84 13.98
C ALA A 175 -3.09 -4.38 15.24
N PHE A 176 -2.69 -4.82 16.43
CA PHE A 176 -3.31 -4.38 17.69
C PHE A 176 -3.04 -2.89 17.98
N GLU A 177 -1.82 -2.40 17.74
CA GLU A 177 -1.47 -0.99 17.87
C GLU A 177 -2.26 -0.11 16.89
N ALA A 178 -2.44 -0.58 15.65
CA ALA A 178 -3.26 0.10 14.66
C ALA A 178 -4.74 0.13 15.08
N ALA A 179 -5.28 -0.99 15.57
CA ALA A 179 -6.66 -1.07 16.06
C ALA A 179 -6.91 -0.13 17.25
N GLY A 180 -5.91 0.04 18.14
CA GLY A 180 -5.98 0.96 19.27
C GLY A 180 -6.14 2.44 18.88
N LYS A 181 -5.74 2.81 17.65
CA LYS A 181 -5.93 4.16 17.06
C LYS A 181 -7.19 4.25 16.19
N ARG A 182 -7.95 3.16 16.08
CA ARG A 182 -9.14 3.01 15.24
C ARG A 182 -10.34 2.55 16.08
N SER A 183 -11.15 1.64 15.56
CA SER A 183 -12.39 1.17 16.21
C SER A 183 -12.15 0.03 17.21
N LYS A 184 -10.89 -0.21 17.61
CA LYS A 184 -10.49 -1.20 18.63
C LYS A 184 -10.93 -2.63 18.30
N LYS A 185 -10.90 -3.02 17.03
CA LYS A 185 -11.21 -4.39 16.60
C LYS A 185 -10.16 -4.95 15.64
N VAL A 186 -9.71 -6.18 15.91
CA VAL A 186 -8.86 -6.98 15.03
C VAL A 186 -9.62 -8.24 14.62
N THR A 187 -9.78 -8.44 13.32
CA THR A 187 -10.19 -9.74 12.76
C THR A 187 -8.95 -10.44 12.19
N SER A 188 -8.48 -11.48 12.86
CA SER A 188 -7.38 -12.33 12.40
C SER A 188 -7.88 -13.36 11.40
N ILE A 189 -7.31 -13.34 10.19
CA ILE A 189 -7.70 -14.20 9.08
C ILE A 189 -6.78 -15.41 9.00
N ASP A 190 -7.36 -16.60 8.98
CA ASP A 190 -6.59 -17.85 8.95
C ASP A 190 -7.33 -18.99 8.21
N LYS A 191 -6.76 -20.20 8.24
CA LYS A 191 -7.44 -21.44 7.84
C LYS A 191 -7.16 -22.57 8.84
N ALA A 192 -7.33 -22.26 10.13
CA ALA A 192 -6.94 -23.12 11.25
C ALA A 192 -7.71 -24.46 11.34
N ASN A 193 -8.79 -24.62 10.58
CA ASN A 193 -9.49 -25.91 10.47
C ASN A 193 -8.70 -26.98 9.71
N VAL A 194 -7.68 -26.59 8.92
CA VAL A 194 -6.86 -27.54 8.14
C VAL A 194 -5.35 -27.25 8.17
N LEU A 195 -4.91 -25.99 8.36
CA LEU A 195 -3.49 -25.64 8.27
C LEU A 195 -2.80 -25.55 9.63
N GLN A 196 -1.70 -26.28 9.81
CA GLN A 196 -0.85 -26.20 11.01
C GLN A 196 -0.27 -24.79 11.22
N THR A 197 0.13 -24.11 10.14
CA THR A 197 0.61 -22.73 10.21
C THR A 197 -0.47 -21.77 10.72
N SER A 198 -1.74 -22.00 10.37
CA SER A 198 -2.85 -21.20 10.87
C SER A 198 -3.22 -21.52 12.31
N ILE A 199 -2.98 -22.74 12.79
CA ILE A 199 -3.11 -23.07 14.22
C ILE A 199 -2.06 -22.29 15.01
N LEU A 200 -0.78 -22.35 14.61
CA LEU A 200 0.29 -21.57 15.22
C LEU A 200 0.02 -20.05 15.17
N TRP A 201 -0.53 -19.57 14.05
CA TRP A 201 -0.95 -18.19 13.88
C TRP A 201 -1.96 -17.79 14.95
N ARG A 202 -3.04 -18.57 15.09
CA ARG A 202 -4.10 -18.31 16.07
C ARG A 202 -3.57 -18.31 17.51
N GLU A 203 -2.82 -19.34 17.90
CA GLU A 203 -2.22 -19.43 19.25
C GLU A 203 -1.31 -18.22 19.56
N THR A 204 -0.53 -17.78 18.58
CA THR A 204 0.37 -16.64 18.74
C THR A 204 -0.40 -15.31 18.83
N VAL A 205 -1.40 -15.10 17.97
CA VAL A 205 -2.23 -13.90 17.98
C VAL A 205 -3.04 -13.80 19.27
N GLU A 206 -3.64 -14.90 19.74
CA GLU A 206 -4.37 -14.95 21.02
C GLU A 206 -3.46 -14.61 22.21
N ARG A 207 -2.20 -15.07 22.19
CA ARG A 207 -1.22 -14.71 23.22
C ARG A 207 -0.88 -13.21 23.18
N VAL A 208 -0.62 -12.65 22.00
CA VAL A 208 -0.35 -11.20 21.84
C VAL A 208 -1.55 -10.37 22.28
N ALA A 209 -2.78 -10.83 22.01
CA ALA A 209 -4.01 -10.13 22.39
C ALA A 209 -4.14 -9.88 23.91
N GLN A 210 -3.52 -10.72 24.75
CA GLN A 210 -3.50 -10.53 26.21
C GLN A 210 -2.81 -9.22 26.63
N GLU A 211 -1.95 -8.67 25.77
CA GLU A 211 -1.26 -7.39 26.00
C GLU A 211 -2.14 -6.18 25.62
N TYR A 212 -3.27 -6.41 24.95
CA TYR A 212 -4.18 -5.38 24.44
C TYR A 212 -5.64 -5.67 24.86
N PRO A 213 -5.95 -5.66 26.17
CA PRO A 213 -7.25 -6.10 26.70
C PRO A 213 -8.44 -5.24 26.24
N ASP A 214 -8.20 -4.02 25.78
CA ASP A 214 -9.23 -3.11 25.26
C ASP A 214 -9.59 -3.35 23.78
N ILE A 215 -8.91 -4.28 23.10
CA ILE A 215 -9.11 -4.56 21.68
C ILE A 215 -9.88 -5.86 21.52
N THR A 216 -11.00 -5.82 20.78
CA THR A 216 -11.76 -7.02 20.44
C THR A 216 -11.02 -7.83 19.38
N LEU A 217 -10.67 -9.08 19.71
CA LEU A 217 -10.13 -10.05 18.76
C LEU A 217 -11.22 -11.01 18.28
N GLU A 218 -11.34 -11.14 16.96
CA GLU A 218 -12.14 -12.18 16.30
C GLU A 218 -11.25 -12.99 15.35
N HIS A 219 -11.57 -14.26 15.16
CA HIS A 219 -10.95 -15.09 14.13
C HIS A 219 -11.96 -15.40 13.02
N MET A 220 -11.51 -15.32 11.77
CA MET A 220 -12.33 -15.63 10.61
C MET A 220 -11.53 -16.44 9.60
N TYR A 221 -12.15 -17.46 9.01
CA TYR A 221 -11.50 -18.18 7.92
C TYR A 221 -11.46 -17.35 6.64
N ILE A 222 -10.38 -17.48 5.87
CA ILE A 222 -10.15 -16.73 4.62
C ILE A 222 -11.34 -16.81 3.63
N ASP A 223 -11.96 -17.97 3.48
CA ASP A 223 -13.14 -18.16 2.62
C ASP A 223 -14.37 -17.40 3.13
N ASN A 224 -14.61 -17.40 4.44
CA ASN A 224 -15.68 -16.59 5.02
C ASN A 224 -15.34 -15.10 4.93
N ALA A 225 -14.08 -14.70 5.13
CA ALA A 225 -13.64 -13.31 5.03
C ALA A 225 -13.93 -12.72 3.63
N ALA A 226 -13.60 -13.46 2.57
CA ALA A 226 -13.95 -13.08 1.20
C ALA A 226 -15.48 -12.89 1.03
N MET A 227 -16.28 -13.85 1.51
CA MET A 227 -17.75 -13.70 1.48
C MET A 227 -18.25 -12.48 2.28
N GLN A 228 -17.64 -12.20 3.43
CA GLN A 228 -18.05 -11.11 4.31
C GLN A 228 -17.67 -9.73 3.76
N LEU A 229 -16.55 -9.60 3.05
CA LEU A 229 -16.17 -8.36 2.36
C LEU A 229 -17.23 -7.96 1.31
N ILE A 230 -17.85 -8.93 0.65
CA ILE A 230 -18.94 -8.66 -0.30
C ILE A 230 -20.27 -8.38 0.42
N ARG A 231 -20.57 -9.13 1.48
CA ARG A 231 -21.90 -9.10 2.13
C ARG A 231 -22.07 -7.97 3.14
N SER A 232 -21.03 -7.67 3.91
CA SER A 232 -21.09 -6.77 5.06
C SER A 232 -19.68 -6.23 5.42
N PRO A 233 -19.01 -5.51 4.50
CA PRO A 233 -17.62 -5.04 4.70
C PRO A 233 -17.44 -4.08 5.88
N GLN A 234 -18.48 -3.34 6.25
CA GLN A 234 -18.48 -2.38 7.37
C GLN A 234 -18.27 -3.03 8.75
N GLN A 235 -18.27 -4.36 8.85
CA GLN A 235 -18.01 -5.09 10.10
C GLN A 235 -16.52 -5.15 10.47
N PHE A 236 -15.63 -4.88 9.52
CA PHE A 236 -14.19 -4.97 9.68
C PHE A 236 -13.60 -3.62 10.09
N ASP A 237 -12.61 -3.65 10.98
CA ASP A 237 -11.78 -2.51 11.35
C ASP A 237 -10.33 -2.77 10.92
N VAL A 238 -9.60 -3.60 11.67
CA VAL A 238 -8.28 -4.09 11.26
C VAL A 238 -8.38 -5.57 10.88
N MET A 239 -7.97 -5.91 9.65
CA MET A 239 -7.86 -7.29 9.20
C MET A 239 -6.40 -7.72 9.23
N LEU A 240 -6.06 -8.64 10.13
CA LEU A 240 -4.70 -9.19 10.26
C LEU A 240 -4.59 -10.47 9.44
N CYS A 241 -3.70 -10.48 8.45
CA CYS A 241 -3.56 -11.57 7.50
C CYS A 241 -2.11 -12.06 7.39
N ASP A 242 -1.95 -13.33 7.05
CA ASP A 242 -0.69 -13.84 6.53
C ASP A 242 -0.39 -13.27 5.13
N ASN A 243 0.77 -13.61 4.56
CA ASN A 243 1.21 -13.03 3.29
C ASN A 243 0.28 -13.35 2.12
N LEU A 244 -0.17 -14.60 1.98
CA LEU A 244 -1.01 -15.03 0.86
C LEU A 244 -2.45 -14.51 1.04
N PHE A 245 -3.01 -14.67 2.22
CA PHE A 245 -4.38 -14.25 2.53
C PHE A 245 -4.51 -12.73 2.48
N GLY A 246 -3.50 -12.01 2.97
CA GLY A 246 -3.45 -10.56 2.89
C GLY A 246 -3.33 -10.08 1.46
N ASP A 247 -2.60 -10.78 0.59
CA ASP A 247 -2.54 -10.45 -0.84
C ASP A 247 -3.95 -10.45 -1.45
N ILE A 248 -4.64 -11.59 -1.32
CA ILE A 248 -5.98 -11.81 -1.89
C ILE A 248 -6.99 -10.81 -1.34
N LEU A 249 -7.09 -10.70 -0.01
CA LEU A 249 -8.12 -9.85 0.60
C LEU A 249 -7.83 -8.37 0.41
N SER A 250 -6.56 -7.95 0.35
CA SER A 250 -6.25 -6.55 0.08
C SER A 250 -6.63 -6.12 -1.34
N ASP A 251 -6.49 -7.00 -2.33
CA ASP A 251 -6.96 -6.76 -3.69
C ASP A 251 -8.50 -6.83 -3.78
N GLU A 252 -9.15 -7.70 -3.01
CA GLU A 252 -10.61 -7.73 -2.90
C GLU A 252 -11.16 -6.44 -2.27
N ILE A 253 -10.56 -5.98 -1.17
CA ILE A 253 -10.82 -4.67 -0.54
C ILE A 253 -10.66 -3.54 -1.55
N ALA A 254 -9.63 -3.63 -2.39
CA ALA A 254 -9.37 -2.63 -3.42
C ALA A 254 -10.46 -2.58 -4.48
N ALA A 255 -10.91 -3.74 -4.96
CA ALA A 255 -11.98 -3.84 -5.92
C ALA A 255 -13.31 -3.31 -5.37
N ILE A 256 -13.67 -3.66 -4.13
CA ILE A 256 -14.93 -3.21 -3.52
C ILE A 256 -14.92 -1.73 -3.15
N ALA A 257 -13.77 -1.12 -2.88
CA ALA A 257 -13.65 0.32 -2.66
C ALA A 257 -14.05 1.15 -3.90
N GLY A 258 -14.03 0.55 -5.10
CA GLY A 258 -14.57 1.14 -6.33
C GLY A 258 -13.58 1.96 -7.15
N SER A 259 -12.40 2.29 -6.62
CA SER A 259 -11.29 2.83 -7.41
C SER A 259 -9.94 2.40 -6.88
N LEU A 260 -9.25 1.55 -7.65
CA LEU A 260 -7.86 1.16 -7.39
C LEU A 260 -6.91 2.37 -7.38
N GLY A 261 -7.25 3.42 -8.14
CA GLY A 261 -6.50 4.67 -8.21
C GLY A 261 -6.54 5.51 -6.93
N LEU A 262 -7.31 5.11 -5.92
CA LEU A 262 -7.40 5.78 -4.62
C LEU A 262 -6.59 5.09 -3.51
N LEU A 263 -5.98 3.94 -3.77
CA LEU A 263 -5.49 3.08 -2.71
C LEU A 263 -3.97 3.18 -2.56
N PRO A 264 -3.49 3.81 -1.47
CA PRO A 264 -2.06 3.79 -1.14
C PRO A 264 -1.69 2.47 -0.45
N SER A 265 -0.39 2.18 -0.43
CA SER A 265 0.18 1.06 0.30
C SER A 265 1.47 1.49 1.00
N ALA A 266 1.70 0.98 2.20
CA ALA A 266 2.93 1.15 2.94
C ALA A 266 3.50 -0.21 3.35
N SER A 267 4.77 -0.46 3.04
CA SER A 267 5.52 -1.62 3.52
C SER A 267 6.56 -1.13 4.52
N LEU A 268 6.44 -1.54 5.79
CA LEU A 268 7.17 -0.98 6.93
C LEU A 268 8.02 -2.03 7.62
N ASN A 269 9.15 -1.59 8.18
CA ASN A 269 9.94 -2.38 9.13
C ASN A 269 9.75 -1.90 10.57
N GLY A 270 10.41 -2.57 11.51
CA GLY A 270 10.30 -2.27 12.95
C GLY A 270 10.96 -0.96 13.40
N SER A 271 11.73 -0.29 12.54
CA SER A 271 12.43 0.97 12.86
C SER A 271 11.77 2.21 12.25
N GLY A 272 10.62 2.06 11.58
CA GLY A 272 9.90 3.15 10.92
C GLY A 272 10.38 3.47 9.49
N PHE A 273 11.35 2.73 8.94
CA PHE A 273 11.69 2.85 7.53
C PHE A 273 10.62 2.14 6.69
N GLY A 274 10.22 2.78 5.60
CA GLY A 274 9.12 2.29 4.76
C GLY A 274 9.33 2.47 3.27
N LEU A 275 8.64 1.63 2.50
CA LEU A 275 8.39 1.78 1.07
C LEU A 275 6.91 2.10 0.85
N TYR A 276 6.64 3.18 0.13
CA TYR A 276 5.30 3.73 -0.06
C TYR A 276 4.94 3.75 -1.54
N GLU A 277 3.87 3.07 -1.92
CA GLU A 277 3.49 2.81 -3.32
C GLU A 277 1.97 2.82 -3.51
N PRO A 278 1.45 3.19 -4.70
CA PRO A 278 0.08 2.86 -5.09
C PRO A 278 -0.15 1.34 -4.98
N ALA A 279 -1.34 0.93 -4.57
CA ALA A 279 -1.70 -0.49 -4.56
C ALA A 279 -1.84 -1.07 -5.99
N GLY A 280 -2.21 -0.23 -6.97
CA GLY A 280 -2.34 -0.62 -8.36
C GLY A 280 -1.00 -0.73 -9.11
N GLY A 281 -0.99 -1.53 -10.19
CA GLY A 281 0.18 -1.74 -11.04
C GLY A 281 0.43 -0.63 -12.07
N SER A 282 1.33 -0.91 -13.03
CA SER A 282 1.88 0.10 -13.96
C SER A 282 0.95 0.59 -15.08
N ALA A 283 -0.25 0.02 -15.22
CA ALA A 283 -1.30 0.41 -16.18
C ALA A 283 -0.75 0.78 -17.59
N PRO A 284 -0.06 -0.17 -18.27
CA PRO A 284 0.67 0.09 -19.51
C PRO A 284 -0.24 0.54 -20.67
N ASP A 285 -1.54 0.23 -20.60
CA ASP A 285 -2.57 0.61 -21.56
C ASP A 285 -2.89 2.11 -21.54
N ILE A 286 -2.61 2.81 -20.43
CA ILE A 286 -2.84 4.25 -20.27
C ILE A 286 -1.57 5.08 -20.02
N ALA A 287 -0.41 4.43 -19.93
CA ALA A 287 0.88 5.10 -19.75
C ALA A 287 1.14 6.17 -20.82
N GLY A 288 1.61 7.34 -20.39
CA GLY A 288 1.93 8.51 -21.20
C GLY A 288 0.72 9.28 -21.74
N LYS A 289 -0.51 8.91 -21.36
CA LYS A 289 -1.73 9.56 -21.85
C LYS A 289 -2.21 10.71 -20.96
N GLY A 290 -1.60 10.94 -19.80
CA GLY A 290 -2.00 11.99 -18.86
C GLY A 290 -3.39 11.79 -18.24
N ILE A 291 -3.88 10.55 -18.18
CA ILE A 291 -5.19 10.18 -17.61
C ILE A 291 -5.10 9.27 -16.38
N ALA A 292 -3.89 8.88 -15.98
CA ALA A 292 -3.67 8.07 -14.78
C ALA A 292 -4.09 8.84 -13.52
N ASN A 293 -4.70 8.15 -12.56
CA ASN A 293 -5.11 8.75 -11.30
C ASN A 293 -3.90 8.95 -10.38
N PRO A 294 -3.51 10.19 -10.01
CA PRO A 294 -2.36 10.43 -9.15
C PRO A 294 -2.66 10.24 -7.66
N ILE A 295 -3.93 10.05 -7.27
CA ILE A 295 -4.37 10.11 -5.87
C ILE A 295 -3.71 9.02 -5.03
N ALA A 296 -3.64 7.77 -5.49
CA ALA A 296 -2.97 6.70 -4.76
C ALA A 296 -1.49 7.01 -4.45
N GLN A 297 -0.76 7.60 -5.40
CA GLN A 297 0.64 8.01 -5.18
C GLN A 297 0.73 9.18 -4.19
N ILE A 298 -0.18 10.15 -4.29
CA ILE A 298 -0.26 11.29 -3.37
C ILE A 298 -0.61 10.84 -1.95
N LEU A 299 -1.55 9.90 -1.79
CA LEU A 299 -1.89 9.32 -0.49
C LEU A 299 -0.74 8.45 0.05
N SER A 300 0.08 7.85 -0.82
CA SER A 300 1.31 7.16 -0.41
C SER A 300 2.33 8.13 0.20
N VAL A 301 2.37 9.39 -0.25
CA VAL A 301 3.14 10.45 0.40
C VAL A 301 2.59 10.74 1.80
N ALA A 302 1.27 10.80 1.98
CA ALA A 302 0.66 10.98 3.30
C ALA A 302 1.05 9.83 4.26
N LEU A 303 1.01 8.58 3.79
CA LEU A 303 1.48 7.43 4.58
C LEU A 303 2.98 7.54 4.93
N MET A 304 3.82 8.01 4.02
CA MET A 304 5.25 8.23 4.26
C MET A 304 5.49 9.26 5.35
N LEU A 305 4.83 10.42 5.24
CA LEU A 305 4.92 11.49 6.23
C LEU A 305 4.48 10.99 7.61
N ARG A 306 3.38 10.24 7.67
CA ARG A 306 2.83 9.68 8.91
C ARG A 306 3.77 8.65 9.55
N TYR A 307 4.16 7.62 8.80
CA TYR A 307 4.79 6.43 9.39
C TYR A 307 6.32 6.50 9.45
N SER A 308 6.99 7.12 8.48
CA SER A 308 8.45 7.28 8.51
C SER A 308 8.90 8.58 9.16
N PHE A 309 8.16 9.67 8.99
CA PHE A 309 8.63 11.00 9.40
C PHE A 309 7.91 11.57 10.64
N ALA A 310 6.86 10.89 11.11
CA ALA A 310 6.00 11.32 12.21
C ALA A 310 5.41 12.73 12.00
N GLU A 311 5.21 13.13 10.74
CA GLU A 311 4.61 14.40 10.32
C GLU A 311 3.10 14.24 10.13
N GLU A 312 2.38 13.92 11.23
CA GLU A 312 0.96 13.58 11.19
C GLU A 312 0.09 14.73 10.65
N THR A 313 0.36 15.97 11.06
CA THR A 313 -0.42 17.14 10.60
C THR A 313 -0.24 17.36 9.08
N ALA A 314 0.95 17.09 8.56
CA ALA A 314 1.25 17.16 7.14
C ALA A 314 0.52 16.08 6.34
N ALA A 315 0.51 14.84 6.85
CA ALA A 315 -0.25 13.74 6.25
C ALA A 315 -1.75 14.04 6.21
N GLN A 316 -2.33 14.51 7.32
CA GLN A 316 -3.75 14.87 7.40
C GLN A 316 -4.14 16.00 6.44
N ALA A 317 -3.25 16.97 6.21
CA ALA A 317 -3.51 18.04 5.25
C ALA A 317 -3.64 17.50 3.82
N ILE A 318 -2.79 16.54 3.42
CA ILE A 318 -2.88 15.87 2.12
C ILE A 318 -4.21 15.11 2.00
N GLU A 319 -4.57 14.32 3.01
CA GLU A 319 -5.80 13.53 3.03
C GLU A 319 -7.05 14.41 2.91
N LYS A 320 -7.10 15.53 3.66
CA LYS A 320 -8.18 16.51 3.57
C LYS A 320 -8.24 17.18 2.21
N ALA A 321 -7.09 17.54 1.63
CA ALA A 321 -7.05 18.14 0.30
C ALA A 321 -7.57 17.18 -0.78
N VAL A 322 -7.18 15.90 -0.71
CA VAL A 322 -7.71 14.84 -1.58
C VAL A 322 -9.23 14.70 -1.39
N GLN A 323 -9.69 14.61 -0.14
CA GLN A 323 -11.12 14.52 0.17
C GLN A 323 -11.91 15.69 -0.42
N SER A 324 -11.42 16.92 -0.27
CA SER A 324 -12.06 18.11 -0.83
C SER A 324 -12.13 18.07 -2.36
N CYS A 325 -11.08 17.61 -3.04
CA CYS A 325 -11.11 17.45 -4.50
C CYS A 325 -12.12 16.38 -4.94
N LEU A 326 -12.22 15.27 -4.20
CA LEU A 326 -13.23 14.24 -4.45
C LEU A 326 -14.65 14.83 -4.31
N GLU A 327 -14.93 15.55 -3.22
CA GLU A 327 -16.22 16.21 -2.94
C GLU A 327 -16.62 17.23 -4.02
N GLN A 328 -15.64 17.89 -4.64
CA GLN A 328 -15.83 18.82 -5.76
C GLN A 328 -15.90 18.12 -7.12
N HIS A 329 -15.86 16.78 -7.16
CA HIS A 329 -15.80 15.97 -8.38
C HIS A 329 -14.60 16.31 -9.29
N ILE A 330 -13.50 16.81 -8.73
CA ILE A 330 -12.23 17.03 -9.42
C ILE A 330 -11.42 15.73 -9.38
N VAL A 331 -11.81 14.79 -10.23
CA VAL A 331 -11.33 13.40 -10.21
C VAL A 331 -10.95 12.93 -11.61
N THR A 332 -10.11 11.90 -11.73
CA THR A 332 -9.79 11.28 -13.03
C THR A 332 -10.91 10.37 -13.54
N ARG A 333 -10.78 9.88 -14.78
CA ARG A 333 -11.82 9.11 -15.49
C ARG A 333 -12.12 7.73 -14.90
N ASP A 334 -11.16 7.14 -14.19
CA ASP A 334 -11.35 5.88 -13.46
C ASP A 334 -12.37 6.01 -12.33
N ILE A 335 -12.50 7.21 -11.75
CA ILE A 335 -13.49 7.52 -10.71
C ILE A 335 -14.79 7.99 -11.37
N ASN A 336 -14.74 8.97 -12.27
CA ASN A 336 -15.92 9.45 -12.98
C ASN A 336 -15.70 9.38 -14.50
N PRO A 337 -16.38 8.47 -15.23
CA PRO A 337 -16.22 8.32 -16.68
C PRO A 337 -16.51 9.60 -17.49
N LYS A 338 -17.28 10.54 -16.93
CA LYS A 338 -17.58 11.84 -17.56
C LYS A 338 -16.53 12.92 -17.26
N SER A 339 -15.54 12.62 -16.44
CA SER A 339 -14.52 13.59 -16.05
C SER A 339 -13.67 14.02 -17.25
N THR A 340 -13.35 15.31 -17.25
CA THR A 340 -12.43 15.96 -18.18
C THR A 340 -11.05 16.21 -17.55
N TYR A 341 -10.86 15.94 -16.26
CA TYR A 341 -9.59 16.14 -15.57
C TYR A 341 -8.62 15.00 -15.86
N GLY A 342 -7.42 15.36 -16.32
CA GLY A 342 -6.27 14.45 -16.43
C GLY A 342 -5.39 14.47 -15.17
N THR A 343 -4.33 13.67 -15.18
CA THR A 343 -3.38 13.48 -14.07
C THR A 343 -2.89 14.81 -13.48
N ALA A 344 -2.34 15.67 -14.33
CA ALA A 344 -1.78 16.96 -13.90
C ALA A 344 -2.85 17.93 -13.38
N ALA A 345 -4.08 17.86 -13.88
CA ALA A 345 -5.16 18.75 -13.43
C ALA A 345 -5.63 18.38 -12.02
N VAL A 346 -5.75 17.08 -11.71
CA VAL A 346 -6.07 16.61 -10.36
C VAL A 346 -4.92 16.93 -9.39
N GLY A 347 -3.67 16.69 -9.76
CA GLY A 347 -2.51 17.05 -8.95
C GLY A 347 -2.44 18.56 -8.64
N ALA A 348 -2.68 19.41 -9.65
CA ALA A 348 -2.74 20.85 -9.48
C ALA A 348 -3.89 21.31 -8.56
N ALA A 349 -5.05 20.67 -8.63
CA ALA A 349 -6.19 20.97 -7.77
C ALA A 349 -5.87 20.66 -6.29
N ILE A 350 -5.26 19.50 -6.01
CA ILE A 350 -4.84 19.13 -4.64
C ILE A 350 -3.82 20.15 -4.09
N VAL A 351 -2.84 20.55 -4.91
CA VAL A 351 -1.87 21.60 -4.55
C VAL A 351 -2.56 22.94 -4.26
N ALA A 352 -3.55 23.33 -5.05
CA ALA A 352 -4.31 24.55 -4.83
C ALA A 352 -5.07 24.51 -3.50
N THR A 353 -5.74 23.40 -3.20
CA THR A 353 -6.44 23.19 -1.92
C THR A 353 -5.50 23.30 -0.73
N LEU A 354 -4.33 22.65 -0.78
CA LEU A 354 -3.31 22.71 0.28
C LEU A 354 -2.82 24.14 0.57
N ARG A 355 -2.77 25.00 -0.46
CA ARG A 355 -2.36 26.40 -0.32
C ARG A 355 -3.47 27.32 0.19
N GLN A 356 -4.73 26.97 -0.03
CA GLN A 356 -5.90 27.78 0.34
C GLN A 356 -6.27 27.69 1.83
N GLU A 357 -5.96 26.59 2.52
CA GLU A 357 -6.17 26.43 3.97
C GLU A 357 -5.28 27.35 4.85
N ASN A 358 -4.80 28.48 4.30
CA ASN A 358 -4.00 29.50 4.99
C ASN A 358 -4.84 30.66 5.55
N ASN A 359 -6.17 30.55 5.56
CA ASN A 359 -7.07 31.58 6.11
C ASN A 359 -7.87 31.06 7.31
#